data_AF-A0A803NW13-F1
#
_entry.id   AF-A0A803NW13-F1
#
_cell.length_a   1.000
_cell.length_b   1.000
_cell.length_c   1.000
_cell.angle_alpha   90.00
_cell.angle_beta   90.00
_cell.angle_gamma   90.00
#
_symmetry.space_group_name_H-M   'P 1'
#
loop_
_entity.id
_entity.type
_entity.pdbx_description
1 polymer ?
#
loop_
_entity_poly.entity_id
_entity_poly.type
_entity_poly.pdbx_seq_one_letter_code
_entity_poly.pdbx_strand_id
1 'polypeptide(L)'
;MMGGGLDRVKMALTLKFISAAHKPLLTSFPYKPLSISSTNVSYAIPTNLTSCILPVRRNVSQSFALYASQTNPSLASASVSDASPLSGVEDALASYILGKKKATEVAHKVWERIVREGDTVIDATCGNGYDTLIMLKLVAGESQQGRVYGLDIQKDALENTSSLLEQSVSPNEKELVKLFQLCHSKMAEVLPEDTLVRLIAFNLGYLPGGDKTLITEPQTTLEALNVAKDILAPGGLISLVVYVGHPGGWQEWETVQEFASKLSVENWNCCKLQMLNRPMSPIVILLFKKC
;
A
#
# COMPACT_ATOMS: atom_id res chain seq x y z
N MET A 1 22.93 66.97 -17.04
CA MET A 1 22.00 67.81 -17.82
C MET A 1 21.50 66.94 -18.97
N MET A 2 20.24 66.50 -18.87
CA MET A 2 19.14 66.83 -19.82
C MET A 2 19.50 66.41 -21.26
N GLY A 3 18.88 65.37 -21.85
CA GLY A 3 17.44 65.26 -22.14
C GLY A 3 17.08 66.21 -23.30
N GLY A 4 16.44 65.84 -24.40
CA GLY A 4 15.81 64.61 -24.87
C GLY A 4 15.31 64.84 -26.32
N GLY A 5 14.53 63.91 -26.85
CA GLY A 5 13.90 64.04 -28.17
C GLY A 5 13.00 62.86 -28.54
N LEU A 6 11.84 62.78 -27.88
CA LEU A 6 10.61 62.10 -28.30
C LEU A 6 10.14 62.71 -29.66
N ASP A 7 9.46 62.06 -30.61
CA ASP A 7 8.15 61.41 -30.49
C ASP A 7 7.74 60.64 -31.77
N ARG A 8 7.17 59.43 -31.56
CA ARG A 8 5.93 58.82 -32.12
C ARG A 8 5.61 58.83 -33.62
N VAL A 9 5.28 57.65 -34.20
CA VAL A 9 3.91 57.22 -34.63
C VAL A 9 3.79 55.67 -34.79
N LYS A 10 2.82 55.10 -34.04
CA LYS A 10 1.95 53.89 -34.14
C LYS A 10 2.06 52.82 -35.27
N MET A 11 1.97 51.53 -34.90
CA MET A 11 0.91 50.52 -35.25
C MET A 11 1.29 49.13 -34.65
N ALA A 12 0.53 48.52 -33.71
CA ALA A 12 -0.56 47.53 -33.92
C ALA A 12 -0.14 46.29 -34.76
N LEU A 13 -0.43 45.00 -34.50
CA LEU A 13 -1.07 44.20 -33.44
C LEU A 13 -0.94 42.72 -33.93
N THR A 14 -0.92 41.76 -33.00
CA THR A 14 -1.47 40.37 -33.12
C THR A 14 -0.59 39.17 -33.53
N LEU A 15 -0.66 38.18 -32.63
CA LEU A 15 -0.31 36.75 -32.64
C LEU A 15 -0.37 35.96 -33.96
N LYS A 16 0.55 34.99 -34.11
CA LYS A 16 0.25 33.67 -34.69
C LYS A 16 0.95 32.52 -33.94
N PHE A 17 0.14 31.49 -33.71
CA PHE A 17 0.40 30.25 -32.98
C PHE A 17 1.42 29.32 -33.66
N ILE A 18 2.08 28.52 -32.82
CA ILE A 18 2.95 27.39 -33.15
C ILE A 18 2.09 26.21 -33.65
N SER A 19 2.44 25.65 -34.81
CA SER A 19 1.97 24.37 -35.33
C SER A 19 3.18 23.57 -35.81
N ALA A 20 3.45 22.43 -35.16
CA ALA A 20 4.23 21.34 -35.75
C ALA A 20 3.88 20.04 -35.01
N ALA A 21 2.95 19.30 -35.59
CA ALA A 21 2.61 17.94 -35.18
C ALA A 21 3.70 16.96 -35.63
N HIS A 22 4.14 16.08 -34.72
CA HIS A 22 4.85 14.85 -35.04
C HIS A 22 3.89 13.67 -34.87
N LYS A 23 3.73 12.87 -35.94
CA LYS A 23 2.96 11.63 -35.97
C LYS A 23 3.68 10.52 -35.20
N PRO A 24 3.00 9.72 -34.36
CA PRO A 24 3.53 8.43 -33.94
C PRO A 24 3.12 7.31 -34.91
N LEU A 25 4.07 6.41 -35.20
CA LEU A 25 3.82 5.13 -35.87
C LEU A 25 2.98 4.23 -34.96
N LEU A 26 1.82 3.81 -35.45
CA LEU A 26 1.00 2.74 -34.88
C LEU A 26 1.53 1.40 -35.41
N THR A 27 2.17 0.60 -34.56
CA THR A 27 2.34 -0.84 -34.78
C THR A 27 1.18 -1.56 -34.10
N SER A 28 0.33 -2.17 -34.92
CA SER A 28 -0.84 -2.95 -34.50
C SER A 28 -0.43 -4.34 -34.01
N PHE A 29 -0.72 -4.68 -32.75
CA PHE A 29 -0.74 -6.06 -32.26
C PHE A 29 -2.13 -6.66 -32.49
N PRO A 30 -2.27 -7.91 -32.98
CA PRO A 30 -3.57 -8.50 -33.24
C PRO A 30 -4.23 -8.99 -31.95
N TYR A 31 -5.35 -8.35 -31.59
CA TYR A 31 -6.28 -8.81 -30.55
C TYR A 31 -7.15 -9.93 -31.11
N LYS A 32 -7.07 -11.15 -30.56
CA LYS A 32 -8.01 -12.25 -30.87
C LYS A 32 -9.21 -12.17 -29.91
N PRO A 33 -10.45 -11.98 -30.39
CA PRO A 33 -11.62 -12.07 -29.53
C PRO A 33 -11.93 -13.55 -29.19
N LEU A 34 -12.15 -13.82 -27.91
CA LEU A 34 -12.70 -15.07 -27.41
C LEU A 34 -14.18 -15.19 -27.85
N SER A 35 -14.48 -16.19 -28.67
CA SER A 35 -15.84 -16.59 -29.01
C SER A 35 -16.46 -17.35 -27.83
N ILE A 36 -17.49 -16.77 -27.20
CA ILE A 36 -18.31 -17.47 -26.22
C ILE A 36 -19.43 -18.19 -27.00
N SER A 37 -19.37 -19.52 -27.03
CA SER A 37 -20.44 -20.37 -27.55
C SER A 37 -21.60 -20.41 -26.57
N SER A 38 -22.79 -20.03 -27.04
CA SER A 38 -24.05 -20.14 -26.33
C SER A 38 -24.47 -21.61 -26.18
N THR A 39 -24.32 -22.18 -24.98
CA THR A 39 -25.03 -23.42 -24.59
C THR A 39 -26.19 -23.05 -23.66
N ASN A 40 -27.39 -23.35 -24.14
CA ASN A 40 -28.66 -23.18 -23.45
C ASN A 40 -28.67 -23.95 -22.12
N VAL A 41 -28.94 -23.25 -21.03
CA VAL A 41 -29.39 -23.87 -19.77
C VAL A 41 -30.82 -23.39 -19.53
N SER A 42 -31.77 -24.27 -19.81
CA SER A 42 -33.20 -24.09 -19.55
C SER A 42 -33.51 -24.30 -18.08
N TYR A 43 -33.95 -23.26 -17.39
CA TYR A 43 -34.62 -23.36 -16.09
C TYR A 43 -36.12 -23.14 -16.28
N ALA A 44 -36.90 -24.14 -15.86
CA ALA A 44 -38.36 -24.08 -15.85
C ALA A 44 -38.85 -23.15 -14.73
N ILE A 45 -39.79 -22.27 -15.06
CA ILE A 45 -40.51 -21.39 -14.13
C ILE A 45 -41.87 -22.04 -13.85
N PRO A 46 -42.27 -22.24 -12.58
CA PRO A 46 -43.67 -22.38 -12.23
C PRO A 46 -44.28 -20.99 -12.04
N THR A 47 -45.30 -20.71 -12.85
CA THR A 47 -46.18 -19.54 -12.82
C THR A 47 -47.00 -19.48 -11.53
N ASN A 48 -47.09 -18.29 -10.93
CA ASN A 48 -48.38 -17.70 -10.54
C ASN A 48 -48.24 -16.19 -10.26
N LEU A 49 -48.90 -15.40 -11.11
CA LEU A 49 -49.16 -13.97 -10.91
C LEU A 49 -50.29 -13.79 -9.89
N THR A 50 -50.18 -12.79 -9.03
CA THR A 50 -51.29 -11.82 -8.87
C THR A 50 -50.76 -10.47 -8.39
N SER A 51 -51.23 -9.43 -9.06
CA SER A 51 -50.99 -8.01 -8.86
C SER A 51 -51.53 -7.48 -7.53
N CYS A 52 -50.95 -6.39 -7.00
CA CYS A 52 -51.68 -5.14 -6.69
C CYS A 52 -50.80 -4.08 -6.00
N ILE A 53 -50.46 -3.04 -6.76
CA ILE A 53 -50.65 -1.59 -6.49
C ILE A 53 -50.42 -1.07 -5.04
N LEU A 54 -49.41 -0.21 -4.90
CA LEU A 54 -49.18 0.74 -3.79
C LEU A 54 -50.29 1.79 -3.69
N PRO A 55 -50.45 2.46 -2.53
CA PRO A 55 -49.91 3.83 -2.53
C PRO A 55 -49.23 4.27 -1.22
N VAL A 56 -48.30 5.20 -1.43
CA VAL A 56 -47.65 6.07 -0.45
C VAL A 56 -48.63 7.13 0.07
N ARG A 57 -48.64 7.42 1.39
CA ARG A 57 -48.79 8.81 1.90
C ARG A 57 -48.32 8.97 3.35
N ARG A 58 -47.63 10.10 3.55
CA ARG A 58 -47.06 10.67 4.78
C ARG A 58 -48.12 11.25 5.72
N ASN A 59 -47.82 11.28 7.03
CA ASN A 59 -47.90 12.42 7.98
C ASN A 59 -47.59 11.86 9.39
N VAL A 60 -46.47 12.19 10.05
CA VAL A 60 -46.13 13.43 10.78
C VAL A 60 -47.02 13.70 12.00
N SER A 61 -46.37 13.60 13.17
CA SER A 61 -46.56 14.36 14.42
C SER A 61 -47.38 13.79 15.59
N GLN A 62 -46.69 13.91 16.74
CA GLN A 62 -47.15 14.29 18.08
C GLN A 62 -47.29 13.22 19.18
N SER A 63 -46.33 13.36 20.13
CA SER A 63 -46.54 13.52 21.58
C SER A 63 -47.10 12.36 22.37
N PHE A 64 -46.30 11.83 23.31
CA PHE A 64 -46.79 11.58 24.67
C PHE A 64 -45.70 11.86 25.72
N ALA A 65 -46.16 12.46 26.81
CA ALA A 65 -45.41 13.09 27.86
C ALA A 65 -44.95 12.13 28.97
N LEU A 66 -43.83 12.51 29.60
CA LEU A 66 -43.51 12.49 31.03
C LEU A 66 -44.13 11.38 31.91
N TYR A 67 -43.26 10.51 32.40
CA TYR A 67 -43.31 10.03 33.79
C TYR A 67 -41.90 10.16 34.39
N ALA A 68 -41.80 10.90 35.48
CA ALA A 68 -40.60 11.02 36.29
C ALA A 68 -40.84 10.34 37.64
N SER A 69 -39.95 9.44 38.05
CA SER A 69 -39.75 9.09 39.46
C SER A 69 -38.31 8.60 39.70
N GLN A 70 -37.59 9.48 40.38
CA GLN A 70 -36.35 9.46 41.17
C GLN A 70 -35.58 8.14 41.51
N THR A 71 -34.24 8.36 41.59
CA THR A 71 -33.16 7.81 42.47
C THR A 71 -32.50 6.45 42.19
N ASN A 72 -31.25 6.48 41.71
CA ASN A 72 -30.04 6.21 42.52
C ASN A 72 -28.73 6.43 41.70
N PRO A 73 -27.68 7.06 42.26
CA PRO A 73 -26.39 7.23 41.58
C PRO A 73 -25.37 6.21 42.10
N SER A 74 -24.98 5.25 41.26
CA SER A 74 -23.63 4.64 41.21
C SER A 74 -23.71 3.29 40.52
N LEU A 75 -23.31 3.26 39.25
CA LEU A 75 -22.54 2.14 38.75
C LEU A 75 -21.71 2.65 37.60
N ALA A 76 -20.39 2.55 37.78
CA ALA A 76 -19.39 2.95 36.83
C ALA A 76 -19.72 2.39 35.44
N SER A 77 -19.93 3.29 34.48
CA SER A 77 -19.85 2.93 33.07
C SER A 77 -18.39 2.62 32.78
N ALA A 78 -18.02 1.35 32.89
CA ALA A 78 -16.87 0.83 32.20
C ALA A 78 -17.12 1.08 30.71
N SER A 79 -16.51 2.14 30.19
CA SER A 79 -16.43 2.39 28.76
C SER A 79 -15.54 1.30 28.18
N VAL A 80 -16.14 0.16 27.85
CA VAL A 80 -15.57 -0.79 26.91
C VAL A 80 -15.43 -0.01 25.61
N SER A 81 -14.20 0.40 25.31
CA SER A 81 -13.87 1.03 24.05
C SER A 81 -14.11 0.00 22.96
N ASP A 82 -15.29 0.06 22.36
CA ASP A 82 -15.66 -0.66 21.16
C ASP A 82 -14.94 -0.02 19.96
N ALA A 83 -13.61 0.00 20.00
CA ALA A 83 -12.79 0.35 18.87
C ALA A 83 -12.82 -0.86 17.94
N SER A 84 -13.74 -0.83 16.97
CA SER A 84 -13.88 -1.91 16.00
C SER A 84 -12.50 -2.26 15.43
N PRO A 85 -12.21 -3.55 15.16
CA PRO A 85 -10.97 -3.96 14.53
C PRO A 85 -10.71 -3.28 13.17
N LEU A 86 -11.76 -2.67 12.59
CA LEU A 86 -11.82 -1.82 11.40
C LEU A 86 -11.09 -0.48 11.47
N SER A 87 -10.96 0.12 12.67
CA SER A 87 -10.77 1.57 12.76
C SER A 87 -9.42 2.01 12.15
N GLY A 88 -9.47 2.64 10.98
CA GLY A 88 -8.33 3.27 10.30
C GLY A 88 -7.92 2.65 8.96
N VAL A 89 -8.07 1.32 8.78
CA VAL A 89 -7.77 0.67 7.49
C VAL A 89 -8.78 1.10 6.43
N GLU A 90 -10.05 1.16 6.80
CA GLU A 90 -11.14 1.61 5.92
C GLU A 90 -10.93 3.05 5.45
N ASP A 91 -10.50 3.95 6.35
CA ASP A 91 -10.18 5.34 6.01
C ASP A 91 -8.98 5.44 5.05
N ALA A 92 -7.93 4.66 5.29
CA ALA A 92 -6.77 4.65 4.40
C ALA A 92 -7.12 4.13 3.01
N LEU A 93 -7.88 3.03 2.94
CA LEU A 93 -8.35 2.48 1.67
C LEU A 93 -9.29 3.46 0.95
N ALA A 94 -10.26 4.05 1.66
CA ALA A 94 -11.17 5.05 1.09
C ALA A 94 -10.38 6.27 0.57
N SER A 95 -9.44 6.77 1.35
CA SER A 95 -8.59 7.89 0.96
C SER A 95 -7.68 7.57 -0.23
N TYR A 96 -7.16 6.35 -0.33
CA TYR A 96 -6.40 5.89 -1.51
C TYR A 96 -7.30 5.84 -2.76
N ILE A 97 -8.51 5.30 -2.65
CA ILE A 97 -9.50 5.27 -3.74
C ILE A 97 -9.85 6.70 -4.20
N LEU A 98 -10.01 7.63 -3.25
CA LEU A 98 -10.25 9.05 -3.53
C LEU A 98 -9.00 9.80 -4.04
N GLY A 99 -7.85 9.13 -4.16
CA GLY A 99 -6.60 9.72 -4.65
C GLY A 99 -5.93 10.69 -3.66
N LYS A 100 -6.26 10.59 -2.36
CA LYS A 100 -5.75 11.46 -1.30
C LYS A 100 -4.57 10.87 -0.52
N LYS A 101 -4.40 9.54 -0.55
CA LYS A 101 -3.29 8.82 0.11
C LYS A 101 -2.51 7.96 -0.88
N LYS A 102 -1.27 7.62 -0.54
CA LYS A 102 -0.40 6.73 -1.32
C LYS A 102 -0.72 5.25 -1.05
N ALA A 103 -0.26 4.39 -1.94
CA ALA A 103 -0.37 2.93 -1.82
C ALA A 103 0.32 2.39 -0.55
N THR A 104 1.49 2.94 -0.21
CA THR A 104 2.26 2.58 1.00
C THR A 104 1.49 2.85 2.28
N GLU A 105 0.72 3.94 2.36
CA GLU A 105 -0.09 4.27 3.54
C GLU A 105 -1.19 3.24 3.80
N VAL A 106 -1.75 2.64 2.74
CA VAL A 106 -2.70 1.52 2.89
C VAL A 106 -2.00 0.31 3.49
N ALA A 107 -0.79 -0.02 3.00
CA ALA A 107 0.01 -1.11 3.55
C ALA A 107 0.35 -0.88 5.03
N HIS A 108 0.82 0.33 5.39
CA HIS A 108 1.15 0.70 6.78
C HIS A 108 -0.02 0.50 7.74
N LYS A 109 -1.25 0.85 7.31
CA LYS A 109 -2.45 0.61 8.14
C LYS A 109 -2.77 -0.87 8.34
N VAL A 110 -2.41 -1.73 7.39
CA VAL A 110 -2.49 -3.18 7.60
C VAL A 110 -1.39 -3.64 8.55
N TRP A 111 -0.17 -3.09 8.45
CA TRP A 111 0.95 -3.47 9.32
C TRP A 111 0.64 -3.21 10.80
N GLU A 112 0.00 -2.07 11.11
CA GLU A 112 -0.49 -1.70 12.46
C GLU A 112 -1.41 -2.75 13.09
N ARG A 113 -2.02 -3.65 12.29
CA ARG A 113 -2.91 -4.71 12.78
C ARG A 113 -2.19 -6.04 13.02
N ILE A 114 -1.00 -6.20 12.44
CA ILE A 114 -0.25 -7.46 12.41
C ILE A 114 0.97 -7.41 13.33
N VAL A 115 1.68 -6.29 13.31
CA VAL A 115 2.91 -6.08 14.10
C VAL A 115 2.53 -5.64 15.51
N ARG A 116 3.22 -6.22 16.49
CA ARG A 116 3.13 -5.88 17.91
C ARG A 116 4.50 -5.44 18.41
N GLU A 117 4.49 -4.74 19.54
CA GLU A 117 5.72 -4.44 20.27
C GLU A 117 6.52 -5.72 20.54
N GLY A 118 7.84 -5.65 20.37
CA GLY A 118 8.72 -6.81 20.54
C GLY A 118 8.85 -7.72 19.33
N ASP A 119 8.02 -7.58 18.29
CA ASP A 119 8.15 -8.39 17.07
C ASP A 119 9.46 -8.05 16.31
N THR A 120 9.93 -9.01 15.52
CA THR A 120 11.00 -8.79 14.54
C THR A 120 10.40 -8.54 13.15
N VAL A 121 10.88 -7.51 12.46
CA VAL A 121 10.41 -7.09 11.14
C VAL A 121 11.57 -6.75 10.21
N ILE A 122 11.33 -6.86 8.90
CA ILE A 122 12.33 -6.63 7.85
C ILE A 122 11.79 -5.60 6.85
N ASP A 123 12.55 -4.53 6.64
CA ASP A 123 12.41 -3.64 5.49
C ASP A 123 13.44 -4.08 4.43
N ALA A 124 12.96 -4.81 3.42
CA ALA A 124 13.81 -5.43 2.41
C ALA A 124 14.34 -4.43 1.36
N THR A 125 13.87 -3.18 1.39
CA THR A 125 14.20 -2.13 0.42
C THR A 125 14.12 -0.77 1.11
N CYS A 126 15.02 -0.51 2.07
CA CYS A 126 14.82 0.58 3.04
C CYS A 126 14.80 1.97 2.38
N GLY A 127 15.55 2.16 1.29
CA GLY A 127 15.53 3.39 0.51
C GLY A 127 15.79 4.64 1.36
N ASN A 128 14.82 5.57 1.40
CA ASN A 128 14.93 6.78 2.23
C ASN A 128 14.51 6.57 3.71
N GLY A 129 14.23 5.34 4.13
CA GLY A 129 14.02 4.96 5.53
C GLY A 129 12.63 5.21 6.10
N TYR A 130 11.66 5.67 5.30
CA TYR A 130 10.31 5.97 5.80
C TYR A 130 9.59 4.73 6.33
N ASP A 131 9.69 3.60 5.64
CA ASP A 131 9.07 2.36 6.05
C ASP A 131 9.81 1.75 7.25
N THR A 132 11.15 1.79 7.24
CA THR A 132 12.00 1.44 8.38
C THR A 132 11.60 2.21 9.65
N LEU A 133 11.40 3.53 9.55
CA LEU A 133 10.97 4.36 10.69
C LEU A 133 9.57 3.98 11.20
N ILE A 134 8.64 3.67 10.29
CA ILE A 134 7.30 3.22 10.68
C ILE A 134 7.37 1.87 11.38
N MET A 135 8.12 0.92 10.81
CA MET A 135 8.36 -0.39 11.43
C MET A 135 8.97 -0.27 12.81
N LEU A 136 9.96 0.61 12.99
CA LEU A 136 10.56 0.88 14.29
C LEU A 136 9.51 1.33 15.30
N LYS A 137 8.64 2.27 14.93
CA LYS A 137 7.55 2.74 15.81
C LYS A 137 6.54 1.65 16.16
N LEU A 138 6.37 0.63 15.32
CA LEU A 138 5.46 -0.49 15.59
C LEU A 138 6.07 -1.52 16.55
N VAL A 139 7.37 -1.76 16.46
CA VAL A 139 8.04 -2.80 17.27
C VAL A 139 8.65 -2.27 18.56
N ALA A 140 8.94 -0.96 18.62
CA ALA A 140 9.48 -0.30 19.79
C ALA A 140 8.46 -0.34 20.93
N GLY A 141 8.93 -0.71 22.11
CA GLY A 141 8.15 -0.78 23.35
C GLY A 141 9.08 -0.78 24.55
N GLU A 142 8.52 -0.84 25.75
CA GLU A 142 9.29 -0.77 27.00
C GLU A 142 10.34 -1.90 27.12
N SER A 143 10.05 -3.08 26.56
CA SER A 143 10.90 -4.27 26.66
C SER A 143 12.19 -4.19 25.83
N GLN A 144 12.29 -3.27 24.86
CA GLN A 144 13.42 -3.16 23.92
C GLN A 144 13.77 -4.47 23.19
N GLN A 145 12.79 -5.37 23.04
CA GLN A 145 12.96 -6.67 22.36
C GLN A 145 12.74 -6.58 20.85
N GLY A 146 12.02 -5.56 20.38
CA GLY A 146 11.70 -5.40 18.96
C GLY A 146 12.96 -5.24 18.11
N ARG A 147 12.91 -5.72 16.86
CA ARG A 147 14.04 -5.62 15.94
C ARG A 147 13.56 -5.25 14.54
N VAL A 148 14.25 -4.30 13.93
CA VAL A 148 14.07 -3.93 12.51
C VAL A 148 15.35 -4.21 11.77
N TYR A 149 15.27 -5.01 10.71
CA TYR A 149 16.38 -5.25 9.79
C TYR A 149 16.08 -4.51 8.48
N GLY A 150 16.88 -3.50 8.17
CA GLY A 150 16.78 -2.73 6.92
C GLY A 150 17.86 -3.17 5.92
N LEU A 151 17.46 -3.47 4.69
CA LEU A 151 18.36 -3.87 3.62
C LEU A 151 18.22 -2.95 2.41
N ASP A 152 19.34 -2.61 1.81
CA ASP A 152 19.41 -1.97 0.49
C ASP A 152 20.79 -2.25 -0.13
N ILE A 153 20.89 -2.33 -1.45
CA ILE A 153 22.19 -2.51 -2.13
C ILE A 153 22.97 -1.19 -2.21
N GLN A 154 22.27 -0.05 -2.11
CA GLN A 154 22.85 1.28 -2.24
C GLN A 154 23.31 1.80 -0.88
N LYS A 155 24.56 2.26 -0.81
CA LYS A 155 25.10 2.94 0.37
C LYS A 155 24.29 4.19 0.72
N ASP A 156 23.92 4.98 -0.29
CA ASP A 156 23.14 6.21 -0.12
C ASP A 156 21.78 5.97 0.54
N ALA A 157 21.11 4.84 0.25
CA ALA A 157 19.86 4.47 0.90
C ALA A 157 20.05 4.24 2.41
N LEU A 158 21.12 3.53 2.79
CA LEU A 158 21.43 3.28 4.19
C LEU A 158 21.82 4.56 4.93
N GLU A 159 22.57 5.45 4.27
CA GLU A 159 22.93 6.76 4.83
C GLU A 159 21.70 7.65 5.03
N ASN A 160 20.78 7.69 4.05
CA ASN A 160 19.51 8.40 4.17
C ASN A 160 18.66 7.83 5.31
N THR A 161 18.56 6.50 5.39
CA THR A 161 17.81 5.81 6.44
C THR A 161 18.41 6.08 7.82
N SER A 162 19.73 5.97 7.99
CA SER A 162 20.41 6.28 9.26
C SER A 162 20.20 7.73 9.66
N SER A 163 20.34 8.67 8.72
CA SER A 163 20.15 10.10 8.97
C SER A 163 18.72 10.42 9.40
N LEU A 164 17.72 9.79 8.76
CA LEU A 164 16.32 9.95 9.14
C LEU A 164 16.06 9.43 10.56
N LEU A 165 16.60 8.25 10.90
CA LEU A 165 16.45 7.67 12.23
C LEU A 165 17.10 8.55 13.31
N GLU A 166 18.31 9.05 13.08
CA GLU A 166 19.01 9.97 14.01
C GLU A 166 18.21 11.23 14.33
N GLN A 167 17.44 11.73 13.37
CA GLN A 167 16.63 12.94 13.52
C GLN A 167 15.25 12.67 14.14
N SER A 168 14.79 11.41 14.11
CA SER A 168 13.38 11.08 14.36
C SER A 168 13.13 10.29 15.65
N VAL A 169 14.14 9.62 16.20
CA VAL A 169 13.98 8.72 17.35
C VAL A 169 15.09 8.89 18.39
N SER A 170 14.86 8.38 19.60
CA SER A 170 15.89 8.37 20.64
C SER A 170 17.06 7.41 20.30
N PRO A 171 18.25 7.61 20.88
CA PRO A 171 19.37 6.69 20.70
C PRO A 171 19.01 5.24 21.02
N ASN A 172 18.22 4.99 22.07
CA ASN A 172 17.80 3.65 22.48
C ASN A 172 16.90 2.99 21.43
N GLU A 173 15.93 3.73 20.88
CA GLU A 173 15.09 3.20 19.80
C GLU A 173 15.90 2.91 18.54
N LYS A 174 16.91 3.75 18.22
CA LYS A 174 17.79 3.53 17.07
C LYS A 174 18.55 2.20 17.18
N GLU A 175 18.91 1.75 18.37
CA GLU A 175 19.60 0.45 18.58
C GLU A 175 18.75 -0.76 18.18
N LEU A 176 17.43 -0.60 18.06
CA LEU A 176 16.53 -1.66 17.59
C LEU A 176 16.65 -1.88 16.07
N VAL A 177 17.29 -0.96 15.34
CA VAL A 177 17.45 -1.03 13.88
C VAL A 177 18.86 -1.48 13.51
N LYS A 178 18.95 -2.46 12.61
CA LYS A 178 20.19 -2.88 11.96
C LYS A 178 20.08 -2.71 10.46
N LEU A 179 20.99 -1.93 9.87
CA LEU A 179 21.04 -1.62 8.45
C LEU A 179 22.15 -2.42 7.77
N PHE A 180 21.85 -3.03 6.63
CA PHE A 180 22.78 -3.88 5.88
C PHE A 180 22.85 -3.48 4.41
N GLN A 181 24.07 -3.25 3.93
CA GLN A 181 24.33 -3.05 2.50
C GLN A 181 24.33 -4.38 1.76
N LEU A 182 23.13 -4.89 1.50
CA LEU A 182 22.92 -6.25 1.05
C LEU A 182 21.65 -6.33 0.22
N CYS A 183 21.66 -7.20 -0.80
CA CYS A 183 20.46 -7.52 -1.55
C CYS A 183 19.45 -8.25 -0.66
N HIS A 184 18.16 -7.94 -0.81
CA HIS A 184 17.09 -8.61 -0.08
C HIS A 184 17.04 -10.13 -0.29
N SER A 185 17.56 -10.65 -1.41
CA SER A 185 17.65 -12.10 -1.63
C SER A 185 18.51 -12.81 -0.59
N LYS A 186 19.34 -12.06 0.13
CA LYS A 186 20.22 -12.55 1.19
C LYS A 186 19.77 -12.21 2.60
N MET A 187 18.52 -11.75 2.79
CA MET A 187 18.05 -11.30 4.11
C MET A 187 18.12 -12.34 5.23
N ALA A 188 18.10 -13.64 4.92
CA ALA A 188 18.29 -14.67 5.94
C ALA A 188 19.71 -14.66 6.56
N GLU A 189 20.72 -14.19 5.82
CA GLU A 189 22.11 -14.16 6.27
C GLU A 189 22.35 -13.18 7.42
N VAL A 190 21.45 -12.20 7.61
CA VAL A 190 21.57 -11.17 8.65
C VAL A 190 20.76 -11.47 9.91
N LEU A 191 19.93 -12.52 9.87
CA LEU A 191 19.09 -12.91 10.98
C LEU A 191 19.83 -13.89 11.89
N PRO A 192 19.69 -13.75 13.23
CA PRO A 192 20.05 -14.83 14.15
C PRO A 192 19.29 -16.12 13.80
N GLU A 193 19.88 -17.25 14.13
CA GLU A 193 19.27 -18.57 13.95
C GLU A 193 17.89 -18.63 14.66
N ASP A 194 16.93 -19.34 14.05
CA ASP A 194 15.55 -19.49 14.53
C ASP A 194 14.73 -18.20 14.72
N THR A 195 15.19 -17.06 14.16
CA THR A 195 14.43 -15.81 14.20
C THR A 195 13.15 -15.92 13.39
N LEU A 196 12.00 -15.81 14.07
CA LEU A 196 10.69 -15.71 13.43
C LEU A 196 10.33 -14.25 13.15
N VAL A 197 9.96 -13.97 11.90
CA VAL A 197 9.68 -12.60 11.44
C VAL A 197 8.18 -12.38 11.33
N ARG A 198 7.67 -11.26 11.86
CA ARG A 198 6.24 -10.91 11.79
C ARG A 198 5.86 -10.16 10.51
N LEU A 199 6.73 -9.29 10.02
CA LEU A 199 6.49 -8.48 8.83
C LEU A 199 7.76 -8.42 7.97
N ILE A 200 7.60 -8.64 6.67
CA ILE A 200 8.63 -8.39 5.66
C ILE A 200 8.02 -7.47 4.60
N ALA A 201 8.54 -6.25 4.44
CA ALA A 201 8.03 -5.31 3.44
C ALA A 201 9.01 -5.09 2.29
N PHE A 202 8.45 -4.96 1.10
CA PHE A 202 9.15 -4.67 -0.15
C PHE A 202 8.48 -3.48 -0.83
N ASN A 203 9.27 -2.46 -1.20
CA ASN A 203 8.90 -1.39 -2.12
C ASN A 203 9.74 -1.55 -3.39
N LEU A 204 9.18 -2.25 -4.36
CA LEU A 204 9.92 -2.68 -5.55
C LEU A 204 9.97 -1.59 -6.61
N GLY A 205 11.17 -1.13 -6.91
CA GLY A 205 11.48 -0.13 -7.93
C GLY A 205 12.87 0.46 -7.73
N TYR A 206 13.00 1.78 -7.84
CA TYR A 206 14.27 2.50 -7.63
C TYR A 206 14.19 3.46 -6.43
N LEU A 207 15.37 3.83 -5.91
CA LEU A 207 15.51 4.82 -4.84
C LEU A 207 15.07 6.23 -5.31
N PRO A 208 14.05 6.87 -4.68
CA PRO A 208 13.67 8.22 -5.04
C PRO A 208 14.80 9.22 -4.78
N GLY A 209 15.25 9.91 -5.83
CA GLY A 209 16.37 10.87 -5.78
C GLY A 209 17.75 10.25 -6.00
N GLY A 210 17.85 8.92 -6.11
CA GLY A 210 19.09 8.20 -6.39
C GLY A 210 19.28 7.84 -7.87
N ASP A 211 20.18 6.89 -8.12
CA ASP A 211 20.44 6.36 -9.46
C ASP A 211 19.26 5.48 -9.93
N LYS A 212 18.56 5.93 -10.97
CA LYS A 212 17.39 5.22 -11.53
C LYS A 212 17.75 3.97 -12.34
N THR A 213 19.04 3.72 -12.57
CA THR A 213 19.51 2.47 -13.19
C THR A 213 19.59 1.33 -12.18
N LEU A 214 19.68 1.66 -10.88
CA LEU A 214 19.62 0.70 -9.78
C LEU A 214 18.16 0.47 -9.38
N ILE A 215 17.62 -0.64 -9.86
CA ILE A 215 16.24 -1.09 -9.62
C ILE A 215 16.26 -2.44 -8.90
N THR A 216 15.15 -2.77 -8.24
CA THR A 216 14.84 -4.16 -7.90
C THR A 216 14.63 -4.98 -9.18
N GLU A 217 14.99 -6.27 -9.11
CA GLU A 217 14.98 -7.14 -10.29
C GLU A 217 14.12 -8.39 -10.04
N PRO A 218 13.41 -8.90 -11.07
CA PRO A 218 12.53 -10.06 -10.93
C PRO A 218 13.19 -11.28 -10.27
N GLN A 219 14.44 -11.57 -10.64
CA GLN A 219 15.17 -12.74 -10.14
C GLN A 219 15.45 -12.64 -8.63
N THR A 220 16.04 -11.53 -8.19
CA THR A 220 16.40 -11.32 -6.77
C THR A 220 15.16 -11.15 -5.90
N THR A 221 14.10 -10.52 -6.43
CA THR A 221 12.79 -10.45 -5.77
C THR A 221 12.17 -11.84 -5.56
N LEU A 222 12.24 -12.73 -6.56
CA LEU A 222 11.74 -14.11 -6.41
C LEU A 222 12.54 -14.91 -5.37
N GLU A 223 13.87 -14.78 -5.39
CA GLU A 223 14.75 -15.41 -4.40
C GLU A 223 14.39 -14.92 -2.98
N ALA A 224 14.24 -13.60 -2.79
CA ALA A 224 13.80 -13.05 -1.51
C ALA A 224 12.40 -13.52 -1.11
N LEU A 225 11.44 -13.64 -2.03
CA LEU A 225 10.11 -14.11 -1.69
C LEU A 225 10.10 -15.56 -1.20
N ASN A 226 10.96 -16.42 -1.75
CA ASN A 226 11.15 -17.78 -1.25
C ASN A 226 11.72 -17.76 0.17
N VAL A 227 12.76 -16.96 0.43
CA VAL A 227 13.33 -16.80 1.78
C VAL A 227 12.27 -16.26 2.76
N ALA A 228 11.53 -15.23 2.35
CA ALA A 228 10.50 -14.59 3.16
C ALA A 228 9.42 -15.57 3.59
N LYS A 229 8.93 -16.40 2.66
CA LYS A 229 7.93 -17.44 2.93
C LYS A 229 8.35 -18.39 4.04
N ASP A 230 9.63 -18.75 4.08
CA ASP A 230 10.18 -19.74 5.00
C ASP A 230 10.40 -19.15 6.40
N ILE A 231 10.98 -17.93 6.50
CA ILE A 231 11.28 -17.28 7.79
C ILE A 231 10.08 -16.59 8.45
N LEU A 232 9.00 -16.33 7.69
CA LEU A 232 7.83 -15.64 8.22
C LEU A 232 7.09 -16.53 9.23
N ALA A 233 6.79 -15.96 10.39
CA ALA A 233 6.01 -16.61 11.43
C ALA A 233 4.55 -16.89 10.96
N PRO A 234 3.88 -17.93 11.49
CA PRO A 234 2.41 -18.02 11.42
C PRO A 234 1.77 -16.73 11.97
N GLY A 235 0.76 -16.21 11.29
CA GLY A 235 0.17 -14.90 11.57
C GLY A 235 0.99 -13.71 11.06
N GLY A 236 2.07 -13.95 10.31
CA GLY A 236 2.91 -12.90 9.71
C GLY A 236 2.44 -12.44 8.33
N LEU A 237 3.02 -11.33 7.88
CA LEU A 237 2.69 -10.66 6.63
C LEU A 237 3.93 -10.41 5.76
N ILE A 238 3.85 -10.77 4.49
CA ILE A 238 4.71 -10.21 3.44
C ILE A 238 3.92 -9.12 2.74
N SER A 239 4.46 -7.91 2.72
CA SER A 239 3.82 -6.73 2.12
C SER A 239 4.65 -6.22 0.96
N LEU A 240 4.06 -6.10 -0.22
CA LEU A 240 4.73 -5.57 -1.40
C LEU A 240 3.98 -4.37 -1.96
N VAL A 241 4.72 -3.31 -2.30
CA VAL A 241 4.26 -2.23 -3.18
C VAL A 241 5.14 -2.25 -4.42
N VAL A 242 4.56 -2.59 -5.57
CA VAL A 242 5.30 -2.78 -6.82
C VAL A 242 5.07 -1.58 -7.75
N TYR A 243 6.12 -0.84 -8.06
CA TYR A 243 6.07 0.35 -8.92
C TYR A 243 6.24 -0.05 -10.40
N VAL A 244 5.16 -0.40 -11.09
CA VAL A 244 5.24 -0.95 -12.47
C VAL A 244 5.59 0.06 -13.58
N GLY A 245 5.71 1.35 -13.26
CA GLY A 245 5.85 2.45 -14.23
C GLY A 245 7.27 2.67 -14.78
N HIS A 246 8.25 1.83 -14.44
CA HIS A 246 9.64 1.93 -14.91
C HIS A 246 10.06 0.68 -15.70
N PRO A 247 11.15 0.74 -16.49
CA PRO A 247 11.69 -0.45 -17.17
C PRO A 247 11.93 -1.59 -16.18
N GLY A 248 11.45 -2.80 -16.49
CA GLY A 248 11.55 -3.98 -15.63
C GLY A 248 10.43 -4.13 -14.58
N GLY A 249 9.76 -3.04 -14.20
CA GLY A 249 8.76 -3.06 -13.12
C GLY A 249 7.53 -3.92 -13.43
N TRP A 250 7.14 -4.04 -14.71
CA TRP A 250 6.03 -4.92 -15.10
C TRP A 250 6.41 -6.41 -14.98
N GLN A 251 7.59 -6.80 -15.45
CA GLN A 251 8.10 -8.16 -15.34
C GLN A 251 8.28 -8.58 -13.87
N GLU A 252 8.71 -7.63 -13.03
CA GLU A 252 8.84 -7.87 -11.60
C GLU A 252 7.46 -8.08 -10.94
N TRP A 253 6.46 -7.28 -11.29
CA TRP A 253 5.08 -7.52 -10.86
C TRP A 253 4.55 -8.89 -11.30
N GLU A 254 4.77 -9.31 -12.55
CA GLU A 254 4.36 -10.62 -13.06
C GLU A 254 4.98 -11.75 -12.23
N THR A 255 6.26 -11.60 -11.86
CA THR A 255 6.99 -12.56 -11.02
C THR A 255 6.38 -12.66 -9.61
N VAL A 256 6.08 -11.53 -8.98
CA VAL A 256 5.40 -11.49 -7.67
C VAL A 256 4.01 -12.13 -7.76
N GLN A 257 3.25 -11.81 -8.82
CA GLN A 257 1.90 -12.33 -9.02
C GLN A 257 1.90 -13.85 -9.22
N GLU A 258 2.85 -14.37 -10.01
CA GLU A 258 3.01 -15.80 -10.24
C GLU A 258 3.38 -16.52 -8.94
N PHE A 259 4.35 -16.01 -8.18
CA PHE A 259 4.74 -16.55 -6.89
C PHE A 259 3.54 -16.61 -5.93
N ALA A 260 2.82 -15.49 -5.75
CA ALA A 260 1.69 -15.40 -4.84
C ALA A 260 0.56 -16.37 -5.22
N SER A 261 0.31 -16.57 -6.53
CA SER A 261 -0.74 -17.48 -7.02
C SER A 261 -0.47 -18.97 -6.74
N LYS A 262 0.79 -19.34 -6.47
CA LYS A 262 1.21 -20.72 -6.19
C LYS A 262 1.19 -21.08 -4.70
N LEU A 263 0.94 -20.11 -3.81
CA LEU A 263 0.85 -20.38 -2.38
C LEU A 263 -0.41 -21.18 -2.04
N SER A 264 -0.30 -22.16 -1.13
CA SER A 264 -1.46 -22.96 -0.71
C SER A 264 -2.52 -22.09 -0.03
N VAL A 265 -3.77 -22.27 -0.47
CA VAL A 265 -4.94 -21.59 0.10
C VAL A 265 -5.23 -22.02 1.53
N GLU A 266 -4.75 -23.18 1.99
CA GLU A 266 -4.90 -23.61 3.38
C GLU A 266 -4.06 -22.76 4.33
N ASN A 267 -2.85 -22.37 3.88
CA ASN A 267 -1.85 -21.71 4.71
C ASN A 267 -1.73 -20.20 4.46
N TRP A 268 -2.27 -19.69 3.34
CA TRP A 268 -2.08 -18.29 2.95
C TRP A 268 -3.37 -17.60 2.54
N ASN A 269 -3.43 -16.29 2.79
CA ASN A 269 -4.36 -15.37 2.16
C ASN A 269 -3.56 -14.34 1.36
N CYS A 270 -3.80 -14.28 0.05
CA CYS A 270 -3.07 -13.40 -0.86
C CYS A 270 -4.03 -12.40 -1.50
N CYS A 271 -3.80 -11.11 -1.26
CA CYS A 271 -4.65 -10.02 -1.74
C CYS A 271 -3.88 -9.07 -2.65
N LYS A 272 -4.54 -8.55 -3.67
CA LYS A 272 -4.01 -7.52 -4.58
C LYS A 272 -4.95 -6.33 -4.63
N LEU A 273 -4.40 -5.13 -4.50
CA LEU A 273 -5.08 -3.86 -4.74
C LEU A 273 -4.40 -3.15 -5.91
N GLN A 274 -5.18 -2.92 -6.97
CA GLN A 274 -4.71 -2.30 -8.21
C GLN A 274 -5.77 -1.35 -8.75
N MET A 275 -5.35 -0.15 -9.17
CA MET A 275 -6.23 0.78 -9.87
C MET A 275 -6.45 0.33 -11.31
N LEU A 276 -7.70 0.07 -11.69
CA LEU A 276 -8.03 -0.48 -13.01
C LEU A 276 -7.79 0.50 -14.17
N ASN A 277 -8.07 1.79 -13.95
CA ASN A 277 -7.90 2.84 -14.96
C ASN A 277 -6.56 3.59 -14.85
N ARG A 278 -5.66 3.15 -13.95
CA ARG A 278 -4.31 3.70 -13.79
C ARG A 278 -3.30 2.55 -13.78
N PRO A 279 -3.07 1.89 -14.94
CA PRO A 279 -2.27 0.67 -15.01
C PRO A 279 -0.81 0.87 -14.60
N MET A 280 -0.29 2.10 -14.66
CA MET A 280 1.07 2.45 -14.26
C MET A 280 1.20 2.84 -12.77
N SER A 281 0.09 2.85 -12.02
CA SER A 281 0.13 3.15 -10.58
C SER A 281 0.69 1.97 -9.78
N PRO A 282 1.27 2.22 -8.59
CA PRO A 282 1.80 1.14 -7.77
C PRO A 282 0.72 0.12 -7.38
N ILE A 283 1.10 -1.16 -7.43
CA ILE A 283 0.23 -2.29 -7.09
C ILE A 283 0.58 -2.76 -5.68
N VAL A 284 -0.41 -2.82 -4.79
CA VAL A 284 -0.20 -3.35 -3.43
C VAL A 284 -0.56 -4.84 -3.41
N ILE A 285 0.34 -5.66 -2.89
CA ILE A 285 0.15 -7.10 -2.72
C ILE A 285 0.44 -7.46 -1.26
N LEU A 286 -0.48 -8.17 -0.61
CA LEU A 286 -0.40 -8.55 0.79
C LEU A 286 -0.53 -10.07 0.88
N LEU A 287 0.48 -10.76 1.42
CA LEU A 287 0.52 -12.20 1.58
C LEU A 287 0.56 -12.53 3.08
N PHE A 288 -0.59 -12.87 3.64
CA PHE A 288 -0.74 -13.19 5.05
C PHE A 288 -0.65 -14.71 5.27
N LYS A 289 0.26 -15.14 6.15
CA LYS A 289 0.44 -16.54 6.55
C LYS A 289 -0.51 -16.84 7.71
N LYS A 290 -1.40 -17.81 7.52
CA LYS A 290 -2.39 -18.22 8.53
C LYS A 290 -1.70 -18.87 9.73
N CYS A 291 -2.37 -18.81 10.88
CA CYS A 291 -1.95 -19.49 12.11
C CYS A 291 -2.26 -20.98 12.08
#